data_AF-A0AAV3ZNS2-F1
#
_entry.id   AF-A0AAV3ZNS2-F1
#
_cell.length_a   1.000
_cell.length_b   1.000
_cell.length_c   1.000
_cell.angle_alpha   90.00
_cell.angle_beta   90.00
_cell.angle_gamma   90.00
#
_symmetry.space_group_name_H-M   'P 1'
#
loop_
_entity.id
_entity.type
_entity.pdbx_description
1 polymer ?
#
loop_
_entity_poly.entity_id
_entity_poly.type
_entity_poly.pdbx_seq_one_letter_code
_entity_poly.pdbx_strand_id
1 'polypeptide(L)'
;MPPMVEPFQRVVIDLIGPLPCTKDKNMYVLSLIDLATRWAEMVPLHSITAPNVADGLFSIFSGVGFPIEIQSDRGSQFMSELFAEFTKLAGIKHLFSTPYHPQTNGEVERLHATIKAMLRKLSAHNPA
;
A
#
# COMPACT_ATOMS: atom_id res chain seq x y z
N MET A 1 16.72 -5.06 -12.85
CA MET A 1 16.71 -5.66 -11.51
C MET A 1 16.37 -7.13 -11.68
N PRO A 2 17.04 -8.08 -11.00
CA PRO A 2 16.64 -9.48 -11.04
C PRO A 2 15.19 -9.66 -10.56
N PRO A 3 14.48 -10.70 -11.03
CA PRO A 3 13.13 -10.99 -10.58
C PRO A 3 13.13 -11.26 -9.07
N MET A 4 12.17 -10.64 -8.37
CA MET A 4 11.95 -10.85 -6.94
C MET A 4 11.24 -12.19 -6.78
N VAL A 5 11.88 -13.15 -6.14
CA VAL A 5 11.37 -14.52 -6.00
C VAL A 5 11.02 -14.88 -4.57
N GLU A 6 11.50 -14.12 -3.59
CA GLU A 6 11.20 -14.33 -2.18
C GLU A 6 9.96 -13.51 -1.76
N PRO A 7 8.94 -14.15 -1.17
CA PRO A 7 7.76 -13.44 -0.65
C PRO A 7 8.16 -12.33 0.32
N PHE A 8 7.49 -11.18 0.21
CA PHE A 8 7.68 -10.01 1.09
C PHE A 8 9.08 -9.41 1.07
N GLN A 9 9.92 -9.75 0.08
CA GLN A 9 11.21 -9.07 -0.09
C GLN A 9 11.00 -7.60 -0.47
N ARG A 10 10.02 -7.28 -1.34
CA ARG A 10 9.57 -5.91 -1.57
C ARG A 10 8.08 -5.87 -1.77
N VAL A 11 7.44 -4.97 -1.06
CA VAL A 11 6.02 -4.67 -1.22
C VAL A 11 5.85 -3.27 -1.81
N VAL A 12 4.82 -3.10 -2.62
CA VAL A 12 4.40 -1.79 -3.13
C VAL A 12 3.15 -1.38 -2.37
N ILE A 13 3.16 -0.17 -1.82
CA ILE A 13 2.02 0.39 -1.09
C ILE A 13 1.45 1.59 -1.82
N ASP A 14 0.14 1.76 -1.73
CA ASP A 14 -0.59 2.83 -2.40
C ASP A 14 -1.88 3.15 -1.61
N LEU A 15 -2.41 4.35 -1.77
CA LEU A 15 -3.61 4.81 -1.10
C LEU A 15 -4.71 5.10 -2.12
N ILE A 16 -5.89 4.58 -1.84
CA ILE A 16 -7.06 4.68 -2.71
C ILE A 16 -8.11 5.51 -1.98
N GLY A 17 -8.49 6.64 -2.57
CA GLY A 17 -9.58 7.46 -2.08
C GLY A 17 -9.44 8.94 -2.45
N PRO A 18 -10.30 9.81 -1.89
CA PRO A 18 -11.43 9.44 -1.04
C PRO A 18 -12.48 8.61 -1.80
N LEU A 19 -13.08 7.64 -1.11
CA LEU A 19 -14.22 6.83 -1.52
C LEU A 19 -15.47 7.26 -0.73
N PRO A 20 -16.68 6.92 -1.18
CA PRO A 20 -17.88 7.03 -0.36
C PRO A 20 -17.66 6.49 1.06
N CYS A 21 -18.04 7.31 2.04
CA CYS A 21 -17.83 7.01 3.45
C CYS A 21 -18.65 5.79 3.87
N THR A 22 -18.01 4.82 4.51
CA THR A 22 -18.67 3.64 5.07
C THR A 22 -19.35 3.96 6.41
N LYS A 23 -20.19 3.04 6.92
CA LYS A 23 -20.81 3.17 8.27
C LYS A 23 -19.76 3.32 9.38
N ASP A 24 -18.63 2.65 9.21
CA ASP A 24 -17.50 2.72 10.14
C ASP A 24 -16.64 3.97 9.90
N LYS A 25 -17.04 4.89 9.02
CA LYS A 25 -16.36 6.15 8.68
C LYS A 25 -15.06 6.01 7.88
N ASN A 26 -14.79 4.83 7.31
CA ASN A 26 -13.67 4.65 6.39
C ASN A 26 -13.95 5.30 5.04
N MET A 27 -12.98 6.04 4.52
CA MET A 27 -13.05 6.74 3.23
C MET A 27 -11.83 6.45 2.34
N TYR A 28 -10.86 5.71 2.85
CA TYR A 28 -9.64 5.38 2.13
C TYR A 28 -9.34 3.89 2.26
N VAL A 29 -8.52 3.36 1.36
CA VAL A 29 -7.97 2.01 1.46
C VAL A 29 -6.47 2.12 1.28
N LEU A 30 -5.72 1.60 2.24
CA LEU A 30 -4.30 1.30 2.11
C LEU A 30 -4.16 -0.04 1.43
N SER A 31 -3.50 -0.04 0.28
CA SER A 31 -3.16 -1.25 -0.46
C SER A 31 -1.70 -1.61 -0.26
N LEU A 32 -1.43 -2.91 -0.14
CA LEU A 32 -0.10 -3.49 -0.12
C LEU A 32 -0.07 -4.66 -1.10
N ILE A 33 0.87 -4.65 -2.05
CA ILE A 33 1.06 -5.77 -2.98
C ILE A 33 2.50 -6.24 -2.95
N ASP A 34 2.68 -7.54 -2.73
CA ASP A 34 3.98 -8.20 -2.80
C ASP A 34 4.46 -8.37 -4.25
N LEU A 35 5.71 -7.97 -4.53
CA LEU A 35 6.29 -8.05 -5.87
C LEU A 35 6.65 -9.48 -6.29
N ALA A 36 6.82 -10.42 -5.37
CA ALA A 36 7.18 -11.80 -5.75
C ALA A 36 5.94 -12.65 -6.05
N THR A 37 4.96 -12.62 -5.14
CA THR A 37 3.80 -13.53 -5.17
C THR A 37 2.54 -12.92 -5.78
N ARG A 38 2.50 -11.58 -5.95
CA ARG A 38 1.28 -10.83 -6.25
C ARG A 38 0.21 -10.91 -5.16
N TRP A 39 0.58 -11.34 -3.96
CA TRP A 39 -0.30 -11.27 -2.79
C TRP A 39 -0.70 -9.81 -2.54
N ALA A 40 -2.00 -9.55 -2.42
CA ALA A 40 -2.56 -8.22 -2.21
C ALA A 40 -3.33 -8.17 -0.88
N GLU A 41 -3.03 -7.17 -0.06
CA GLU A 41 -3.72 -6.84 1.18
C GLU A 41 -4.30 -5.42 1.08
N MET A 42 -5.46 -5.20 1.71
CA MET A 42 -6.25 -3.98 1.63
C MET A 42 -6.83 -3.65 3.01
N VAL A 43 -6.37 -2.55 3.60
CA VAL A 43 -6.84 -2.08 4.90
C VAL A 43 -7.67 -0.82 4.73
N PRO A 44 -8.94 -0.79 5.18
CA PRO A 44 -9.74 0.41 5.16
C PRO A 44 -9.24 1.41 6.20
N LEU A 45 -9.19 2.70 5.83
CA LEU A 45 -8.73 3.79 6.69
C LEU A 45 -9.74 4.94 6.73
N HIS A 46 -9.90 5.54 7.92
CA HIS A 46 -10.64 6.79 8.11
C HIS A 46 -9.95 8.01 7.50
N SER A 47 -8.61 8.02 7.51
CA SER A 47 -7.79 9.11 7.01
C SER A 47 -6.44 8.59 6.52
N ILE A 48 -5.77 9.36 5.68
CA ILE A 48 -4.45 9.03 5.12
C ILE A 48 -3.29 9.65 5.90
N THR A 49 -3.50 10.01 7.18
CA THR A 49 -2.42 10.55 8.01
C THR A 49 -1.35 9.49 8.24
N ALA A 50 -0.10 9.92 8.46
CA ALA A 50 1.01 9.00 8.69
C ALA A 50 0.78 8.00 9.84
N PRO A 51 0.20 8.39 11.01
CA PRO A 51 -0.15 7.43 12.05
C PRO A 51 -1.11 6.33 11.56
N ASN A 52 -2.21 6.72 10.91
CA ASN A 52 -3.21 5.77 10.43
C ASN A 52 -2.63 4.80 9.39
N VAL A 53 -1.75 5.30 8.52
CA VAL A 53 -1.05 4.47 7.54
C VAL A 53 -0.08 3.50 8.22
N ALA A 54 0.69 3.97 9.21
CA ALA A 54 1.60 3.12 9.97
C ALA A 54 0.87 2.02 10.74
N ASP A 55 -0.25 2.35 11.39
CA ASP A 55 -1.11 1.39 12.09
C ASP A 55 -1.68 0.33 11.12
N GLY A 56 -2.15 0.77 9.94
CA GLY A 56 -2.65 -0.13 8.91
C GLY A 56 -1.57 -1.11 8.40
N LEU A 57 -0.36 -0.60 8.15
CA LEU A 57 0.77 -1.46 7.75
C LEU A 57 1.18 -2.42 8.87
N PHE A 58 1.24 -1.93 10.11
CA PHE A 58 1.59 -2.75 11.27
C PHE A 58 0.59 -3.89 11.48
N SER A 59 -0.71 -3.64 11.26
CA SER A 59 -1.74 -4.68 11.29
C SER A 59 -1.48 -5.78 10.25
N ILE A 60 -1.08 -5.42 9.03
CA ILE A 60 -0.72 -6.40 7.99
C ILE A 60 0.51 -7.20 8.43
N PHE A 61 1.58 -6.50 8.83
CA PHE A 61 2.86 -7.12 9.20
C PHE A 61 2.76 -8.03 10.41
N SER A 62 1.81 -7.78 11.30
CA SER A 62 1.53 -8.67 12.45
C SER A 62 1.10 -10.08 12.03
N GLY A 63 0.51 -10.24 10.83
CA GLY A 63 0.09 -11.53 10.30
C GLY A 63 1.11 -12.22 9.39
N VAL A 64 1.90 -11.46 8.65
CA VAL A 64 2.78 -11.99 7.57
C VAL A 64 4.28 -11.74 7.80
N GLY A 65 4.64 -10.97 8.82
CA GLY A 65 6.01 -10.49 9.05
C GLY A 65 6.31 -9.16 8.35
N PHE A 66 7.49 -8.61 8.65
CA PHE A 66 7.95 -7.35 8.07
C PHE A 66 8.68 -7.59 6.73
N PRO A 67 8.42 -6.76 5.70
CA PRO A 67 9.15 -6.85 4.44
C PRO A 67 10.56 -6.27 4.55
N ILE A 68 11.43 -6.59 3.58
CA ILE A 68 12.77 -5.97 3.52
C ILE A 68 12.69 -4.54 2.96
N GLU A 69 11.84 -4.34 1.93
CA GLU A 69 11.66 -3.07 1.26
C GLU A 69 10.19 -2.69 1.09
N ILE A 70 9.86 -1.43 1.34
CA ILE A 70 8.57 -0.83 0.98
C ILE A 70 8.81 0.16 -0.16
N GLN A 71 8.00 0.07 -1.22
CA GLN A 71 7.95 1.07 -2.28
C GLN A 71 6.63 1.84 -2.22
N SER A 72 6.69 3.18 -2.19
CA SER A 72 5.51 4.05 -2.22
C SER A 72 5.66 5.21 -3.20
N ASP A 73 4.60 6.00 -3.41
CA ASP A 73 4.74 7.33 -4.01
C ASP A 73 5.34 8.34 -3.02
N ARG A 74 5.45 9.61 -3.45
CA ARG A 74 5.94 10.73 -2.63
C ARG A 74 4.83 11.46 -1.88
N GLY A 75 3.74 10.77 -1.52
CA GLY A 75 2.69 11.35 -0.69
C GLY A 75 3.22 11.81 0.67
N SER A 76 2.62 12.88 1.22
CA SER A 76 3.10 13.53 2.45
C SER A 76 3.14 12.58 3.64
N GLN A 77 2.20 11.64 3.71
CA GLN A 77 2.16 10.60 4.73
C GLN A 77 3.37 9.67 4.69
N PHE A 78 3.83 9.28 3.49
CA PHE A 78 5.00 8.43 3.31
C PHE A 78 6.31 9.21 3.43
N MET A 79 6.28 10.52 3.21
CA MET A 79 7.44 11.41 3.40
C MET A 79 7.56 11.98 4.82
N SER A 80 6.62 11.66 5.71
CA SER A 80 6.60 12.20 7.07
C SER A 80 7.74 11.63 7.92
N GLU A 81 8.16 12.39 8.93
CA GLU A 81 9.14 11.94 9.94
C GLU A 81 8.65 10.69 10.68
N LEU A 82 7.35 10.63 10.98
CA LEU A 82 6.74 9.46 11.62
C LEU A 82 6.92 8.20 10.76
N PHE A 83 6.65 8.29 9.45
CA PHE A 83 6.79 7.13 8.56
C PHE A 83 8.25 6.71 8.38
N ALA A 84 9.16 7.69 8.34
CA ALA A 84 10.60 7.43 8.32
C ALA A 84 11.06 6.70 9.60
N GLU A 85 10.63 7.13 10.78
CA GLU A 85 10.96 6.45 12.05
C GLU A 85 10.27 5.08 12.16
N PHE A 86 9.03 4.94 11.70
CA PHE A 86 8.34 3.65 11.63
C PHE A 86 9.12 2.62 10.80
N THR A 87 9.49 2.96 9.57
CA THR A 87 10.24 2.05 8.68
C THR A 87 11.62 1.73 9.24
N LYS A 88 12.31 2.72 9.82
CA LYS A 88 13.60 2.54 10.49
C LYS A 88 13.52 1.58 11.67
N LEU A 89 12.54 1.74 12.56
CA LEU A 89 12.34 0.86 13.72
C LEU A 89 11.96 -0.56 13.30
N ALA A 90 11.19 -0.70 12.22
CA ALA A 90 10.83 -1.99 11.64
C ALA A 90 11.98 -2.64 10.83
N GLY A 91 13.12 -1.98 10.66
CA GLY A 91 14.24 -2.48 9.84
C GLY A 91 13.93 -2.52 8.33
N ILE A 92 12.95 -1.75 7.89
CA ILE A 92 12.46 -1.71 6.51
C ILE A 92 13.15 -0.58 5.75
N LYS A 93 13.65 -0.89 4.54
CA LYS A 93 14.15 0.13 3.64
C LYS A 93 13.01 0.73 2.81
N HIS A 94 12.78 2.03 2.97
CA HIS A 94 11.77 2.76 2.21
C HIS A 94 12.32 3.28 0.88
N LEU A 95 11.63 2.95 -0.21
CA LEU A 95 11.92 3.34 -1.57
C LEU A 95 10.80 4.21 -2.10
N PHE A 96 11.15 5.28 -2.80
CA PHE A 96 10.19 6.05 -3.58
C PHE A 96 10.13 5.49 -5.00
N SER A 97 8.92 5.44 -5.53
CA SER A 97 8.65 5.11 -6.92
C SER A 97 9.43 6.08 -7.82
N THR A 98 10.31 5.54 -8.65
CA THR A 98 10.98 6.30 -9.70
C THR A 98 10.14 6.24 -10.97
N PRO A 99 10.23 7.24 -11.87
CA PRO A 99 9.61 7.12 -13.18
C PRO A 99 10.15 5.87 -13.90
N TYR A 100 9.25 4.93 -14.17
CA TYR A 100 9.36 3.86 -15.18
C TYR A 100 10.42 2.75 -14.97
N HIS A 101 9.99 1.59 -14.44
CA HIS A 101 10.69 0.30 -14.57
C HIS A 101 9.73 -0.79 -15.08
N PRO A 102 9.36 -0.75 -16.37
CA PRO A 102 8.21 -1.48 -16.93
C PRO A 102 8.35 -3.01 -16.85
N GLN A 103 9.57 -3.54 -16.83
CA GLN A 103 9.81 -4.99 -16.84
C GLN A 103 9.52 -5.68 -15.51
N THR A 104 9.58 -4.98 -14.37
CA THR A 104 9.41 -5.60 -13.04
C THR A 104 8.10 -5.19 -12.38
N ASN A 105 7.64 -3.95 -12.61
CA ASN A 105 6.47 -3.39 -11.92
C ASN A 105 5.18 -3.47 -12.74
N GLY A 106 5.24 -3.73 -14.05
CA GLY A 106 4.07 -3.61 -14.93
C GLY A 106 2.90 -4.54 -14.61
N GLU A 107 3.12 -5.67 -13.94
CA GLU A 107 2.03 -6.54 -13.47
C GLU A 107 1.38 -6.03 -12.18
N VAL A 108 2.19 -5.57 -11.22
CA VAL A 108 1.68 -4.98 -9.97
C VAL A 108 0.97 -3.67 -10.24
N GLU A 109 1.48 -2.85 -11.14
CA GLU A 109 0.82 -1.62 -11.59
C GLU A 109 -0.55 -1.92 -12.20
N ARG A 110 -0.64 -2.97 -13.03
CA ARG A 110 -1.92 -3.44 -13.59
C ARG A 110 -2.86 -3.95 -12.49
N LEU A 111 -2.36 -4.73 -11.54
CA LEU A 111 -3.16 -5.23 -10.42
C LEU A 111 -3.68 -4.08 -9.55
N HIS A 112 -2.82 -3.11 -9.19
CA HIS A 112 -3.24 -1.88 -8.51
C HIS A 112 -4.31 -1.13 -9.29
N ALA A 113 -4.13 -0.95 -10.61
CA ALA A 113 -5.11 -0.26 -11.45
C ALA A 113 -6.47 -0.99 -11.46
N THR A 114 -6.46 -2.31 -11.60
CA THR A 114 -7.66 -3.15 -11.55
C THR A 114 -8.39 -3.02 -10.21
N ILE A 115 -7.66 -3.11 -9.08
CA ILE A 115 -8.25 -3.00 -7.74
C ILE A 115 -8.83 -1.60 -7.51
N LYS A 116 -8.12 -0.54 -7.89
CA LYS A 116 -8.61 0.85 -7.83
C LYS A 116 -9.90 1.01 -8.63
N ALA A 117 -9.97 0.44 -9.83
CA ALA A 117 -11.16 0.51 -10.68
C ALA A 117 -12.36 -0.24 -10.06
N MET A 118 -12.12 -1.44 -9.51
CA MET A 118 -13.15 -2.24 -8.84
C MET A 118 -13.71 -1.52 -7.61
N LEU A 119 -12.84 -1.01 -6.73
CA LEU A 119 -13.26 -0.32 -5.50
C LEU A 119 -14.08 0.94 -5.80
N ARG A 120 -13.65 1.75 -6.79
CA ARG A 120 -14.43 2.92 -7.24
C ARG A 120 -15.79 2.53 -7.82
N LYS A 121 -15.86 1.46 -8.61
CA LYS A 121 -17.12 1.00 -9.21
C LYS A 121 -18.09 0.46 -8.15
N LEU A 122 -17.60 -0.38 -7.24
CA LEU A 122 -18.41 -1.00 -6.19
C LEU A 122 -18.91 0.03 -5.18
N SER A 123 -18.05 0.95 -4.75
CA SER A 123 -18.44 2.03 -3.84
C SER A 123 -19.47 3.00 -4.46
N ALA A 124 -19.44 3.21 -5.78
CA ALA A 124 -20.45 3.99 -6.48
C ALA A 124 -21.81 3.28 -6.62
N HIS A 125 -21.82 1.94 -6.75
CA HIS A 125 -23.06 1.16 -6.86
C HIS A 125 -23.74 0.89 -5.51
N ASN A 126 -22.97 0.89 -4.42
CA ASN A 126 -23.49 0.60 -3.08
C ASN A 126 -23.01 1.66 -2.07
N PRO A 127 -23.52 2.91 -2.17
CA PRO A 127 -23.25 3.91 -1.16
C PRO A 127 -23.75 3.41 0.20
N ALA A 128 -22.92 3.57 1.24
CA ALA A 128 -23.13 2.94 2.56
C ALA A 128 -24.35 3.45 3.33
#